data_AF-A0A7S2G3D8-F1
#
_entry.id   AF-A0A7S2G3D8-F1
#
_cell.length_a   1.000
_cell.length_b   1.000
_cell.length_c   1.000
_cell.angle_alpha   90.00
_cell.angle_beta   90.00
_cell.angle_gamma   90.00
#
_symmetry.space_group_name_H-M   'P 1'
#
loop_
_entity.id
_entity.type
_entity.pdbx_description
1 polymer ?
#
loop_
_entity_poly.entity_id
_entity_poly.type
_entity_poly.pdbx_seq_one_letter_code
_entity_poly.pdbx_strand_id
1 'polypeptide(L)'
;EELNSAATEVAAMLQTHGGVPRLVRALNRQRTHNVNVGAAYPFLAGSLLCMLNRCLEHNDIDAVLNAMMLAQSFYRCDDGPSGDGSGGGVGGDGGSGMRGSSGGGKREFLKTALEKHPLWRDESFWHQALQLCVAKQQLQLSTLRSAERALEDGYNDEVNADGSRIEYEQIDHNILCWQMAAEDGPDDSEDAAEQVKSTNTIIFAQMGGIVHSMLEFGLAKDEVQGFVSSVCEENEMGEEHREMLMAHVAASAR
;
A
#
# COMPACT_ATOMS: atom_id res chain seq x y z
N GLU A 1 11.68 29.90 6.88
CA GLU A 1 12.65 29.48 7.91
C GLU A 1 12.07 28.35 8.77
N GLU A 2 10.90 28.55 9.38
CA GLU A 2 10.20 27.52 10.19
C GLU A 2 9.93 26.19 9.45
N LEU A 3 9.45 26.24 8.21
CA LEU A 3 9.23 25.05 7.38
C LEU A 3 10.53 24.26 7.11
N ASN A 4 11.67 24.96 6.98
CA ASN A 4 12.97 24.32 6.77
C ASN A 4 13.47 23.67 8.07
N SER A 5 13.24 24.31 9.22
CA SER A 5 13.53 23.71 10.54
C SER A 5 12.72 22.44 10.74
N ALA A 6 11.39 22.50 10.54
CA ALA A 6 10.50 21.35 10.65
C ALA A 6 10.90 20.22 9.69
N ALA A 7 11.34 20.55 8.46
CA ALA A 7 11.75 19.54 7.48
C ALA A 7 13.04 18.83 7.93
N THR A 8 13.97 19.58 8.50
CA THR A 8 15.21 19.04 9.07
C THR A 8 14.93 18.15 10.28
N GLU A 9 14.01 18.57 11.16
CA GLU A 9 13.59 17.79 12.32
C GLU A 9 12.89 16.48 11.91
N VAL A 10 11.99 16.52 10.92
CA VAL A 10 11.34 15.32 10.40
C VAL A 10 12.36 14.40 9.72
N ALA A 11 13.28 14.95 8.93
CA ALA A 11 14.35 14.16 8.34
C ALA A 11 15.22 13.48 9.41
N ALA A 12 15.63 14.20 10.45
CA ALA A 12 16.39 13.63 11.57
C ALA A 12 15.59 12.57 12.34
N MET A 13 14.30 12.81 12.56
CA MET A 13 13.39 11.85 13.19
C MET A 13 13.26 10.57 12.36
N LEU A 14 13.13 10.69 11.04
CA LEU A 14 13.09 9.56 10.13
C LEU A 14 14.36 8.71 10.23
N GLN A 15 15.51 9.29 10.54
CA GLN A 15 16.76 8.52 10.73
C GLN A 15 16.78 7.62 11.97
N THR A 16 15.81 7.76 12.87
CA THR A 16 15.71 6.93 14.08
C THR A 16 14.95 5.62 13.82
N HIS A 17 15.24 4.58 14.60
CA HIS A 17 14.58 3.26 14.50
C HIS A 17 13.04 3.33 14.61
N GLY A 18 12.50 4.32 15.32
CA GLY A 18 11.06 4.51 15.49
C GLY A 18 10.45 5.62 14.62
N GLY A 19 11.24 6.32 13.81
CA GLY A 19 10.80 7.50 13.08
C GLY A 19 9.76 7.18 12.02
N VAL A 20 10.08 6.23 11.15
CA VAL A 20 9.20 5.79 10.06
C VAL A 20 7.84 5.28 10.58
N PRO A 21 7.77 4.35 11.55
CA PRO A 21 6.48 3.91 12.11
C PRO A 21 5.67 5.06 12.75
N ARG A 22 6.34 6.03 13.39
CA ARG A 22 5.67 7.19 13.99
C ARG A 22 5.05 8.09 12.92
N LEU A 23 5.78 8.37 11.83
CA LEU A 23 5.27 9.15 10.72
C LEU A 23 4.08 8.44 10.05
N VAL A 24 4.23 7.15 9.70
CA VAL A 24 3.17 6.36 9.09
C VAL A 24 1.91 6.32 9.96
N ARG A 25 2.06 6.15 11.28
CA ARG A 25 0.93 6.17 12.22
C ARG A 25 0.25 7.55 12.27
N ALA A 26 1.02 8.64 12.29
CA ALA A 26 0.49 9.99 12.29
C ALA A 26 -0.29 10.29 11.00
N LEU A 27 0.27 9.93 9.84
CA LEU A 27 -0.36 10.13 8.55
C LEU A 27 -1.60 9.24 8.37
N ASN A 28 -1.59 8.00 8.85
CA ASN A 28 -2.78 7.16 8.84
C ASN A 28 -3.93 7.74 9.66
N ARG A 29 -3.65 8.31 10.83
CA ARG A 29 -4.65 9.05 11.62
C ARG A 29 -5.14 10.29 10.89
N GLN A 30 -4.23 11.04 10.27
CA GLN A 30 -4.62 12.22 9.50
C GLN A 30 -5.52 11.85 8.31
N ARG A 31 -5.22 10.75 7.61
CA ARG A 31 -5.96 10.25 6.45
C ARG A 31 -7.44 10.02 6.76
N THR A 32 -7.78 9.55 7.96
CA THR A 32 -9.19 9.37 8.37
C THR A 32 -9.94 10.68 8.61
N HIS A 33 -9.22 11.78 8.84
CA HIS A 33 -9.82 13.09 9.15
C HIS A 33 -9.81 14.04 7.95
N ASN A 34 -8.65 14.24 7.33
CA ASN A 34 -8.49 15.13 6.20
C ASN A 34 -7.31 14.72 5.31
N VAL A 35 -7.62 14.45 4.04
CA VAL A 35 -6.67 14.08 2.99
C VAL A 35 -6.21 15.24 2.11
N ASN A 36 -6.83 16.42 2.22
CA ASN A 36 -6.37 17.62 1.54
C ASN A 36 -5.31 18.34 2.39
N VAL A 37 -4.06 18.34 1.92
CA VAL A 37 -2.91 18.89 2.64
C VAL A 37 -2.56 20.33 2.25
N GLY A 38 -3.18 20.87 1.21
CA GLY A 38 -3.00 22.28 0.79
C GLY A 38 -1.53 22.71 0.72
N ALA A 39 -1.18 23.77 1.46
CA ALA A 39 0.17 24.33 1.52
C ALA A 39 1.23 23.39 2.12
N ALA A 40 0.84 22.36 2.88
CA ALA A 40 1.76 21.38 3.45
C ALA A 40 2.21 20.32 2.42
N TYR A 41 1.66 20.32 1.20
CA TYR A 41 1.98 19.35 0.16
C TYR A 41 3.48 19.19 -0.12
N PRO A 42 4.27 20.26 -0.37
CA PRO A 42 5.69 20.10 -0.70
C PRO A 42 6.50 19.52 0.46
N PHE A 43 6.14 19.89 1.69
CA PHE A 43 6.76 19.39 2.91
C PHE A 43 6.51 17.89 3.08
N LEU A 44 5.26 17.46 2.90
CA LEU A 44 4.88 16.05 3.05
C LEU A 44 5.47 15.21 1.92
N ALA A 45 5.50 15.71 0.69
CA ALA A 45 6.17 15.06 -0.44
C ALA A 45 7.67 14.84 -0.14
N GLY A 46 8.37 15.87 0.33
CA GLY A 46 9.78 15.76 0.73
C GLY A 46 9.99 14.75 1.88
N SER A 47 9.09 14.76 2.87
CA SER A 47 9.15 13.81 4.00
C SER A 47 8.97 12.36 3.56
N LEU A 48 8.02 12.09 2.65
CA LEU A 48 7.82 10.75 2.09
C LEU A 48 8.99 10.31 1.20
N LEU A 49 9.60 11.21 0.43
CA LEU A 49 10.82 10.90 -0.34
C LEU A 49 12.00 10.55 0.57
N CYS A 50 12.23 11.31 1.65
CA CYS A 50 13.24 10.97 2.65
C CYS A 50 12.96 9.61 3.30
N MET A 51 11.70 9.32 3.58
CA MET A 51 11.28 8.02 4.12
C MET A 51 11.59 6.89 3.12
N LEU A 52 11.24 7.04 1.84
CA LEU A 52 11.51 6.03 0.81
C LEU A 52 13.01 5.74 0.64
N ASN A 53 13.87 6.77 0.64
CA ASN A 53 15.32 6.58 0.58
C ASN A 53 15.83 5.73 1.75
N ARG A 54 15.36 6.03 2.97
CA ARG A 54 15.70 5.24 4.15
C ARG A 54 15.16 3.81 4.06
N CYS A 55 13.92 3.63 3.62
CA CYS A 55 13.33 2.31 3.49
C CYS A 55 14.08 1.47 2.45
N LEU A 56 14.59 2.08 1.38
CA LEU A 56 15.47 1.42 0.41
C LEU A 56 16.78 0.97 1.06
N GLU A 57 17.41 1.80 1.89
CA GLU A 57 18.65 1.45 2.61
C GLU A 57 18.47 0.29 3.61
N HIS A 58 17.30 0.22 4.24
CA HIS A 58 16.99 -0.78 5.28
C HIS A 58 16.12 -1.94 4.79
N ASN A 59 15.78 -1.99 3.50
CA ASN A 59 14.85 -2.96 2.92
C ASN A 59 13.50 -3.06 3.66
N ASP A 60 12.96 -1.92 4.10
CA ASP A 60 11.69 -1.84 4.83
C ASP A 60 10.50 -1.78 3.86
N ILE A 61 10.15 -2.94 3.30
CA ILE A 61 9.10 -3.09 2.29
C ILE A 61 7.73 -2.65 2.83
N ASP A 62 7.42 -2.94 4.10
CA ASP A 62 6.15 -2.58 4.71
C ASP A 62 5.96 -1.05 4.79
N ALA A 63 6.99 -0.33 5.22
CA ALA A 63 6.93 1.12 5.25
C ALA A 63 6.76 1.73 3.85
N VAL A 64 7.37 1.14 2.81
CA VAL A 64 7.17 1.58 1.42
C VAL A 64 5.73 1.36 0.97
N LEU A 65 5.16 0.19 1.23
CA LEU A 65 3.76 -0.10 0.90
C LEU A 65 2.80 0.89 1.58
N ASN A 66 3.08 1.24 2.85
CA ASN A 66 2.35 2.28 3.55
C ASN A 66 2.55 3.66 2.91
N ALA A 67 3.77 4.02 2.53
CA ALA A 67 4.08 5.27 1.83
C ALA A 67 3.25 5.43 0.55
N MET A 68 3.20 4.36 -0.23
CA MET A 68 2.48 4.26 -1.48
C MET A 68 0.98 4.51 -1.29
N MET A 69 0.36 3.78 -0.36
CA MET A 69 -1.06 3.95 -0.02
C MET A 69 -1.36 5.38 0.47
N LEU A 70 -0.48 5.96 1.29
CA LEU A 70 -0.64 7.33 1.78
C LEU A 70 -0.52 8.33 0.62
N ALA A 71 0.41 8.11 -0.31
CA ALA A 71 0.65 8.97 -1.46
C ALA A 71 -0.52 9.00 -2.45
N GLN A 72 -1.24 7.88 -2.58
CA GLN A 72 -2.49 7.79 -3.35
C GLN A 72 -3.69 8.43 -2.63
N SER A 73 -3.61 8.63 -1.32
CA SER A 73 -4.69 9.19 -0.51
C SER A 73 -4.63 10.71 -0.41
N PHE A 74 -3.45 11.26 -0.11
CA PHE A 74 -3.27 12.68 0.13
C PHE A 74 -3.13 13.48 -1.16
N TYR A 75 -3.77 14.66 -1.20
CA TYR A 75 -3.74 15.56 -2.34
C TYR A 75 -3.72 17.04 -1.92
N ARG A 76 -3.42 17.92 -2.86
CA ARG A 76 -3.76 19.35 -2.80
C ARG A 76 -4.71 19.71 -3.93
N CYS A 77 -5.54 20.71 -3.74
CA CYS A 77 -6.26 21.34 -4.84
C CYS A 77 -5.33 22.38 -5.49
N ASP A 78 -5.20 22.33 -6.81
CA ASP A 78 -4.61 23.41 -7.57
C ASP A 78 -5.65 24.54 -7.64
N ASP A 79 -5.53 25.50 -6.73
CA ASP A 79 -6.21 26.78 -6.82
C ASP A 79 -5.46 27.56 -7.91
N GLY A 80 -5.71 27.22 -9.18
CA GLY A 80 -5.14 27.94 -10.31
C GLY A 80 -5.32 29.44 -10.10
N PRO A 81 -4.37 30.30 -10.55
CA PRO A 81 -4.40 31.72 -10.25
C PRO A 81 -5.77 32.26 -10.62
N SER A 82 -6.54 32.64 -9.60
CA SER A 82 -7.83 33.29 -9.74
C SER A 82 -7.65 34.41 -10.75
N GLY A 83 -8.14 34.20 -11.97
CA GLY A 83 -8.13 35.21 -13.00
C GLY A 83 -8.80 36.43 -12.40
N ASP A 84 -8.04 37.52 -12.33
CA ASP A 84 -8.45 38.81 -11.83
C ASP A 84 -9.57 39.35 -12.74
N GLY A 85 -10.77 38.85 -12.51
CA GLY A 85 -11.99 39.21 -13.21
C GLY A 85 -12.52 40.52 -12.63
N SER A 86 -11.82 41.60 -12.91
CA SER A 86 -12.41 42.95 -12.95
C SER A 86 -13.54 42.94 -13.98
N GLY A 87 -14.74 42.57 -13.53
CA GLY A 87 -15.97 42.60 -14.31
C GLY A 87 -17.06 43.24 -13.45
N GLY A 88 -17.12 44.57 -13.48
CA GLY A 88 -18.25 45.32 -12.94
C GLY A 88 -19.54 44.88 -13.64
N GLY A 89 -20.49 44.38 -12.87
CA GLY A 89 -21.81 43.96 -13.33
C GLY A 89 -22.86 44.40 -12.31
N VAL A 90 -23.52 45.50 -12.61
CA VAL A 90 -24.66 46.05 -11.86
C VAL A 90 -25.91 45.20 -12.11
N GLY A 91 -26.59 44.81 -11.03
CA GLY A 91 -28.05 44.59 -11.00
C GLY A 91 -28.57 43.25 -11.53
N GLY A 92 -29.27 42.49 -10.67
CA GLY A 92 -30.05 41.33 -11.07
C GLY A 92 -30.62 40.58 -9.88
N ASP A 93 -31.83 40.95 -9.48
CA ASP A 93 -32.67 40.30 -8.49
C ASP A 93 -33.25 38.98 -9.05
N GLY A 94 -33.38 37.96 -8.19
CA GLY A 94 -34.16 36.74 -8.47
C GLY A 94 -33.37 35.47 -8.82
N GLY A 95 -33.59 34.41 -8.03
CA GLY A 95 -33.41 33.03 -8.52
C GLY A 95 -32.78 32.06 -7.54
N SER A 96 -33.63 31.41 -6.74
CA SER A 96 -33.34 30.18 -6.01
C SER A 96 -32.64 29.14 -6.89
N GLY A 97 -31.48 28.66 -6.45
CA GLY A 97 -30.71 27.63 -7.14
C GLY A 97 -29.56 27.11 -6.28
N MET A 98 -29.86 26.39 -5.20
CA MET A 98 -28.89 25.49 -4.56
C MET A 98 -28.46 24.42 -5.57
N ARG A 99 -27.45 24.73 -6.38
CA ARG A 99 -26.64 23.75 -7.08
C ARG A 99 -25.21 24.03 -6.67
N GLY A 100 -24.65 23.09 -5.90
CA GLY A 100 -23.25 23.11 -5.49
C GLY A 100 -22.37 23.20 -6.74
N SER A 101 -21.83 24.38 -6.99
CA SER A 101 -20.69 24.54 -7.87
C SER A 101 -19.50 23.91 -7.18
N SER A 102 -19.26 22.66 -7.53
CA SER A 102 -17.95 22.02 -7.44
C SER A 102 -16.96 22.86 -8.24
N GLY A 103 -16.48 23.96 -7.67
CA GLY A 103 -15.25 24.65 -8.06
C GLY A 103 -14.05 23.77 -7.69
N GLY A 104 -14.07 22.52 -8.16
CA GLY A 104 -13.07 21.52 -7.85
C GLY A 104 -11.82 21.80 -8.65
N GLY A 105 -10.90 22.58 -8.08
CA GLY A 105 -9.53 22.68 -8.57
C GLY A 105 -8.96 21.29 -8.84
N LYS A 106 -8.10 21.19 -9.86
CA LYS A 106 -7.47 19.92 -10.24
C LYS A 106 -6.75 19.36 -9.01
N ARG A 107 -7.06 18.12 -8.61
CA ARG A 107 -6.38 17.47 -7.50
C ARG A 107 -5.01 16.97 -7.94
N GLU A 108 -3.99 17.39 -7.22
CA GLU A 108 -2.64 16.84 -7.37
C GLU A 108 -2.36 15.93 -6.17
N PHE A 109 -2.22 14.64 -6.44
CA PHE A 109 -1.94 13.62 -5.42
C PHE A 109 -0.43 13.52 -5.17
N LEU A 110 -0.05 13.21 -3.92
CA LEU A 110 1.35 13.03 -3.53
C LEU A 110 2.06 11.96 -4.36
N LYS A 111 1.34 10.95 -4.89
CA LYS A 111 1.91 9.95 -5.81
C LYS A 111 2.72 10.58 -6.94
N THR A 112 2.27 11.72 -7.47
CA THR A 112 2.92 12.45 -8.57
C THR A 112 4.33 12.92 -8.20
N ALA A 113 4.56 13.27 -6.93
CA ALA A 113 5.87 13.66 -6.43
C ALA A 113 6.80 12.45 -6.22
N LEU A 114 6.21 11.27 -5.99
CA LEU A 114 6.94 10.04 -5.68
C LEU A 114 7.22 9.18 -6.92
N GLU A 115 6.46 9.31 -8.00
CA GLU A 115 6.54 8.50 -9.24
C GLU A 115 7.96 8.38 -9.82
N LYS A 116 8.83 9.37 -9.59
CA LYS A 116 10.21 9.36 -10.11
C LYS A 116 11.23 8.68 -9.20
N HIS A 117 10.81 8.15 -8.07
CA HIS A 117 11.72 7.52 -7.12
C HIS A 117 12.31 6.23 -7.72
N PRO A 118 13.63 6.00 -7.62
CA PRO A 118 14.29 4.87 -8.29
C PRO A 118 13.83 3.50 -7.79
N LEU A 119 13.35 3.42 -6.54
CA LEU A 119 12.80 2.20 -5.93
C LEU A 119 11.75 1.52 -6.80
N TRP A 120 10.93 2.27 -7.55
CA TRP A 120 9.88 1.67 -8.38
C TRP A 120 10.45 0.86 -9.54
N ARG A 121 11.68 1.10 -9.98
CA ARG A 121 12.33 0.31 -11.03
C ARG A 121 13.07 -0.91 -10.49
N ASP A 122 13.09 -1.09 -9.18
CA ASP A 122 13.67 -2.27 -8.56
C ASP A 122 12.69 -3.44 -8.62
N GLU A 123 12.99 -4.42 -9.45
CA GLU A 123 12.19 -5.64 -9.60
C GLU A 123 12.15 -6.45 -8.28
N SER A 124 13.26 -6.47 -7.54
CA SER A 124 13.34 -7.21 -6.29
C SER A 124 12.40 -6.64 -5.23
N PHE A 125 12.17 -5.32 -5.25
CA PHE A 125 11.19 -4.68 -4.39
C PHE A 125 9.77 -5.20 -4.67
N TRP A 126 9.36 -5.31 -5.94
CA TRP A 126 8.01 -5.76 -6.28
C TRP A 126 7.76 -7.22 -5.95
N HIS A 127 8.75 -8.09 -6.14
CA HIS A 127 8.67 -9.48 -5.69
C HIS A 127 8.50 -9.56 -4.16
N GLN A 128 9.33 -8.84 -3.41
CA GLN A 128 9.24 -8.81 -1.95
C GLN A 128 7.92 -8.20 -1.45
N ALA A 129 7.43 -7.14 -2.12
CA ALA A 129 6.15 -6.53 -1.84
C ALA A 129 4.99 -7.50 -2.03
N LEU A 130 4.99 -8.26 -3.14
CA LEU A 130 3.99 -9.30 -3.39
C LEU A 130 4.04 -10.38 -2.31
N GLN A 131 5.23 -10.91 -2.00
CA GLN A 131 5.42 -11.93 -0.98
C GLN A 131 4.92 -11.45 0.39
N LEU A 132 5.24 -10.21 0.77
CA LEU A 132 4.77 -9.63 2.03
C LEU A 132 3.24 -9.51 2.07
N CYS A 133 2.61 -9.08 0.97
CA CYS A 133 1.15 -9.01 0.87
C CYS A 133 0.49 -10.39 0.98
N VAL A 134 1.04 -11.40 0.31
CA VAL A 134 0.58 -12.79 0.38
C VAL A 134 0.70 -13.32 1.82
N ALA A 135 1.87 -13.15 2.44
CA ALA A 135 2.12 -13.58 3.81
C ALA A 135 1.15 -12.92 4.82
N LYS A 136 0.90 -11.60 4.67
CA LYS A 136 -0.08 -10.89 5.50
C LYS A 136 -1.50 -11.42 5.33
N GLN A 137 -1.92 -11.70 4.09
CA GLN A 137 -3.26 -12.25 3.84
C GLN A 137 -3.39 -13.68 4.38
N GLN A 138 -2.38 -14.52 4.21
CA GLN A 138 -2.35 -15.87 4.78
C GLN A 138 -2.44 -15.83 6.30
N LEU A 139 -1.68 -14.94 6.95
CA LEU A 139 -1.74 -14.74 8.40
C LEU A 139 -3.13 -14.30 8.86
N GLN A 140 -3.76 -13.38 8.13
CA GLN A 140 -5.11 -12.94 8.46
C GLN A 140 -6.11 -14.10 8.35
N LEU A 141 -6.03 -14.92 7.30
CA LEU A 141 -6.90 -16.09 7.13
C LEU A 141 -6.64 -17.17 8.19
N SER A 142 -5.38 -17.43 8.56
CA SER A 142 -5.07 -18.39 9.61
C SER A 142 -5.58 -17.92 10.97
N THR A 143 -5.44 -16.62 11.27
CA THR A 143 -5.98 -16.01 12.50
C THR A 143 -7.51 -16.13 12.57
N LEU A 144 -8.20 -15.86 11.47
CA LEU A 144 -9.66 -16.01 11.39
C LEU A 144 -10.09 -17.47 11.58
N ARG A 145 -9.46 -18.41 10.88
CA ARG A 145 -9.74 -19.85 11.01
C ARG A 145 -9.49 -20.34 12.45
N SER A 146 -8.45 -19.84 13.11
CA SER A 146 -8.17 -20.17 14.51
C SER A 146 -9.23 -19.60 15.45
N ALA A 147 -9.70 -18.38 15.21
CA ALA A 147 -10.79 -17.78 15.98
C ALA A 147 -12.13 -18.51 15.77
N GLU A 148 -12.42 -18.94 14.54
CA GLU A 148 -13.61 -19.74 14.20
C GLU A 148 -13.60 -21.09 14.93
N ARG A 149 -12.47 -21.83 14.89
CA ARG A 149 -12.34 -23.09 15.64
C ARG A 149 -12.51 -22.89 17.15
N ALA A 150 -11.95 -21.81 17.71
CA ALA A 150 -12.11 -21.51 19.14
C ALA A 150 -13.57 -21.24 19.54
N LEU A 151 -14.36 -20.65 18.63
CA LEU A 151 -15.79 -20.43 18.82
C LEU A 151 -16.61 -21.73 18.69
N GLU A 152 -16.24 -22.61 17.75
CA GLU A 152 -16.90 -23.90 17.51
C GLU A 152 -16.62 -24.91 18.64
N ASP A 153 -15.40 -24.93 19.17
CA ASP A 153 -14.98 -25.84 20.25
C ASP A 153 -15.42 -25.37 21.65
N GLY A 154 -16.13 -24.24 21.76
CA GLY A 154 -16.61 -23.72 23.04
C GLY A 154 -15.49 -23.38 24.02
N TYR A 155 -14.37 -22.84 23.53
CA TYR A 155 -13.16 -22.64 24.34
C TYR A 155 -13.33 -21.50 25.36
N ASN A 156 -13.20 -21.88 26.64
CA ASN A 156 -13.03 -20.99 27.78
C ASN A 156 -11.65 -20.31 27.71
N ASP A 157 -11.63 -19.03 28.02
CA ASP A 157 -10.46 -18.15 28.12
C ASP A 157 -9.38 -18.75 29.05
N GLU A 158 -8.44 -19.53 28.53
CA GLU A 158 -7.20 -19.84 29.25
C GLU A 158 -6.24 -18.67 29.09
N VAL A 159 -6.48 -17.68 29.95
CA VAL A 159 -5.51 -16.66 30.30
C VAL A 159 -4.29 -17.39 30.88
N ASN A 160 -3.10 -17.12 30.34
CA ASN A 160 -1.86 -17.48 31.04
C ASN A 160 -1.92 -16.92 32.47
N ALA A 161 -1.36 -17.63 33.44
CA ALA A 161 -1.41 -17.28 34.87
C ALA A 161 -0.85 -15.87 35.21
N ASP A 162 -0.23 -15.16 34.25
CA ASP A 162 0.30 -13.80 34.41
C ASP A 162 -0.54 -12.68 33.75
N GLY A 163 -1.63 -13.00 33.04
CA GLY A 163 -2.51 -12.01 32.41
C GLY A 163 -1.94 -11.30 31.17
N SER A 164 -0.83 -11.77 30.60
CA SER A 164 -0.26 -11.21 29.37
C SER A 164 -1.00 -11.69 28.12
N ARG A 165 -1.25 -10.75 27.20
CA ARG A 165 -1.88 -10.97 25.89
C ARG A 165 -0.76 -11.22 24.88
N ILE A 166 -0.90 -12.24 24.04
CA ILE A 166 0.10 -12.59 23.01
C ILE A 166 0.29 -11.38 22.08
N GLU A 167 1.47 -10.74 22.15
CA GLU A 167 1.85 -9.62 21.30
C GLU A 167 2.51 -10.09 20.00
N TYR A 168 2.33 -9.27 18.97
CA TYR A 168 2.70 -9.46 17.56
C TYR A 168 4.23 -9.58 17.33
N GLU A 169 4.82 -10.74 17.60
CA GLU A 169 6.14 -11.17 17.05
C GLU A 169 5.99 -12.32 16.02
N GLN A 170 4.75 -12.58 15.60
CA GLN A 170 4.37 -13.80 14.87
C GLN A 170 4.58 -13.74 13.35
N ILE A 171 5.01 -12.59 12.82
CA ILE A 171 5.26 -12.42 11.38
C ILE A 171 6.56 -13.14 11.00
N ASP A 172 7.63 -12.99 11.79
CA ASP A 172 8.93 -13.62 11.51
C ASP A 172 8.88 -15.14 11.73
N HIS A 173 8.21 -15.60 12.79
CA HIS A 173 8.06 -17.03 13.09
C HIS A 173 7.26 -17.75 12.00
N ASN A 174 6.21 -17.12 11.44
CA ASN A 174 5.41 -17.77 10.42
C ASN A 174 6.10 -17.78 9.05
N ILE A 175 6.81 -16.72 8.66
CA ILE A 175 7.64 -16.73 7.44
C ILE A 175 8.69 -17.84 7.51
N LEU A 176 9.32 -18.04 8.68
CA LEU A 176 10.24 -19.15 8.91
C LEU A 176 9.53 -20.52 8.84
N CYS A 177 8.36 -20.67 9.47
CA CYS A 177 7.60 -21.92 9.43
C CYS A 177 7.17 -22.30 8.00
N TRP A 178 6.86 -21.33 7.13
CA TRP A 178 6.57 -21.60 5.72
C TRP A 178 7.80 -22.07 4.94
N GLN A 179 8.96 -21.44 5.15
CA GLN A 179 10.22 -21.90 4.54
C GLN A 179 10.59 -23.32 5.00
N MET A 180 10.38 -23.63 6.28
CA MET A 180 10.65 -24.97 6.83
C MET A 180 9.64 -26.02 6.34
N ALA A 181 8.36 -25.67 6.17
CA ALA A 181 7.34 -26.57 5.64
C ALA A 181 7.49 -26.84 4.13
N ALA A 182 8.20 -25.97 3.39
CA ALA A 182 8.56 -26.21 2.00
C ALA A 182 9.82 -27.10 1.84
N GLU A 183 10.64 -27.21 2.90
CA GLU A 183 11.87 -28.02 2.92
C GLU A 183 11.64 -29.47 3.41
N ASP A 184 10.61 -29.71 4.23
CA ASP A 184 10.11 -31.06 4.49
C ASP A 184 9.22 -31.49 3.30
N GLY A 185 9.72 -32.46 2.52
CA GLY A 185 9.08 -32.89 1.28
C GLY A 185 7.60 -33.26 1.45
N PRO A 186 6.77 -33.04 0.42
CA PRO A 186 5.33 -33.28 0.50
C PRO A 186 5.06 -34.75 0.83
N ASP A 187 4.44 -34.99 1.98
CA ASP A 187 3.62 -36.18 2.15
C ASP A 187 2.51 -36.11 1.07
N ASP A 188 2.19 -37.23 0.44
CA ASP A 188 1.22 -37.34 -0.68
C ASP A 188 -0.24 -37.07 -0.20
N SER A 189 -0.47 -35.98 0.52
CA SER A 189 -1.74 -35.60 1.11
C SER A 189 -2.46 -34.59 0.23
N GLU A 190 -3.76 -34.81 0.07
CA GLU A 190 -4.73 -33.90 -0.56
C GLU A 190 -4.61 -32.46 -0.01
N ASP A 191 -4.15 -32.33 1.24
CA ASP A 191 -3.90 -31.08 1.96
C ASP A 191 -2.78 -30.23 1.32
N ALA A 192 -1.71 -30.83 0.79
CA ALA A 192 -0.62 -30.10 0.15
C ALA A 192 -1.09 -29.46 -1.18
N ALA A 193 -1.84 -30.21 -1.98
CA ALA A 193 -2.43 -29.70 -3.22
C ALA A 193 -3.48 -28.61 -2.96
N GLU A 194 -4.26 -28.73 -1.88
CA GLU A 194 -5.21 -27.71 -1.45
C GLU A 194 -4.49 -26.43 -0.97
N GLN A 195 -3.38 -26.58 -0.23
CA GLN A 195 -2.55 -25.46 0.22
C GLN A 195 -1.90 -24.71 -0.94
N VAL A 196 -1.42 -25.41 -1.96
CA VAL A 196 -0.89 -24.79 -3.20
C VAL A 196 -2.00 -24.03 -3.94
N LYS A 197 -3.20 -24.62 -4.12
CA LYS A 197 -4.33 -23.93 -4.76
C LYS A 197 -4.77 -22.68 -3.99
N SER A 198 -4.83 -22.78 -2.66
CA SER A 198 -5.15 -21.65 -1.78
C SER A 198 -4.11 -20.53 -1.92
N THR A 199 -2.83 -20.89 -2.02
CA THR A 199 -1.73 -19.93 -2.17
C THR A 199 -1.80 -19.23 -3.53
N ASN A 200 -2.01 -19.97 -4.63
CA ASN A 200 -2.17 -19.39 -5.97
C ASN A 200 -3.37 -18.43 -6.07
N THR A 201 -4.45 -18.73 -5.34
CA THR A 201 -5.62 -17.83 -5.26
C THR A 201 -5.28 -16.51 -4.55
N ILE A 202 -4.50 -16.58 -3.47
CA ILE A 202 -4.05 -15.39 -2.73
C ILE A 202 -3.08 -14.56 -3.58
N ILE A 203 -2.11 -15.22 -4.23
CA ILE A 203 -1.16 -14.56 -5.14
C ILE A 203 -1.91 -13.82 -6.24
N PHE A 204 -2.85 -14.50 -6.92
CA PHE A 204 -3.68 -13.87 -7.95
C PHE A 204 -4.42 -12.63 -7.44
N ALA A 205 -5.04 -12.72 -6.26
CA ALA A 205 -5.75 -11.60 -5.65
C ALA A 205 -4.82 -10.41 -5.34
N GLN A 206 -3.61 -10.67 -4.83
CA GLN A 206 -2.63 -9.63 -4.51
C GLN A 206 -1.96 -9.04 -5.76
N MET A 207 -1.73 -9.86 -6.79
CA MET A 207 -1.11 -9.43 -8.04
C MET A 207 -1.87 -8.29 -8.70
N GLY A 208 -3.21 -8.30 -8.70
CA GLY A 208 -4.00 -7.20 -9.27
C GLY A 208 -3.69 -5.85 -8.62
N GLY A 209 -3.57 -5.82 -7.28
CA GLY A 209 -3.22 -4.60 -6.54
C GLY A 209 -1.78 -4.14 -6.78
N ILE A 210 -0.84 -5.10 -6.87
CA ILE A 210 0.57 -4.81 -7.17
C ILE A 210 0.71 -4.27 -8.60
N VAL A 211 0.10 -4.92 -9.59
CA VAL A 211 0.11 -4.49 -11.00
C VAL A 211 -0.46 -3.07 -11.14
N HIS A 212 -1.61 -2.81 -10.51
CA HIS A 212 -2.19 -1.48 -10.51
C HIS A 212 -1.23 -0.44 -9.91
N SER A 213 -0.59 -0.78 -8.79
CA SER A 213 0.39 0.08 -8.13
C SER A 213 1.63 0.34 -9.01
N MET A 214 2.19 -0.70 -9.65
CA MET A 214 3.32 -0.55 -10.55
C MET A 214 3.01 0.45 -11.68
N LEU A 215 1.84 0.34 -12.30
CA LEU A 215 1.40 1.26 -13.35
C LEU A 215 1.21 2.69 -12.82
N GLU A 216 0.63 2.83 -11.64
CA GLU A 216 0.40 4.11 -10.96
C GLU A 216 1.69 4.84 -10.55
N PHE A 217 2.77 4.10 -10.30
CA PHE A 217 4.11 4.64 -9.99
C PHE A 217 5.05 4.67 -11.21
N GLY A 218 4.48 4.59 -12.42
CA GLY A 218 5.16 4.98 -13.66
C GLY A 218 5.92 3.86 -14.38
N LEU A 219 5.75 2.58 -13.98
CA LEU A 219 6.35 1.47 -14.72
C LEU A 219 5.71 1.32 -16.10
N ALA A 220 6.50 0.89 -17.08
CA ALA A 220 5.99 0.59 -18.40
C ALA A 220 5.15 -0.68 -18.41
N LYS A 221 4.13 -0.70 -19.30
CA LYS A 221 3.28 -1.89 -19.48
C LYS A 221 4.14 -3.12 -19.77
N ASP A 222 5.16 -2.97 -20.59
CA ASP A 222 6.08 -4.04 -20.97
C ASP A 222 6.88 -4.56 -19.75
N GLU A 223 7.31 -3.68 -18.84
CA GLU A 223 7.97 -4.05 -17.58
C GLU A 223 7.01 -4.78 -16.64
N VAL A 224 5.78 -4.29 -16.51
CA VAL A 224 4.75 -4.92 -15.69
C VAL A 224 4.32 -6.28 -16.26
N GLN A 225 4.24 -6.42 -17.58
CA GLN A 225 3.99 -7.70 -18.24
C GLN A 225 5.11 -8.70 -17.97
N GLY A 226 6.37 -8.26 -18.02
CA GLY A 226 7.53 -9.08 -17.65
C GLY A 226 7.41 -9.61 -16.22
N PHE A 227 7.09 -8.74 -15.27
CA PHE A 227 6.85 -9.12 -13.87
C PHE A 227 5.69 -10.13 -13.72
N VAL A 228 4.54 -9.88 -14.35
CA VAL A 228 3.38 -10.80 -14.32
C VAL A 228 3.77 -12.18 -14.87
N SER A 229 4.51 -12.21 -15.98
CA SER A 229 5.02 -13.45 -16.56
C SER A 229 5.93 -14.21 -15.60
N SER A 230 6.90 -13.54 -14.97
CA SER A 230 7.83 -14.17 -14.02
C SER A 230 7.08 -14.78 -12.84
N VAL A 231 6.18 -14.02 -12.21
CA VAL A 231 5.40 -14.49 -11.06
C VAL A 231 4.48 -15.66 -11.43
N CYS A 232 3.82 -15.61 -12.58
CA CYS A 232 2.98 -16.72 -13.02
C CYS A 232 3.79 -18.00 -13.30
N GLU A 233 4.99 -17.87 -13.86
CA GLU A 233 5.89 -19.00 -14.14
C GLU A 233 6.46 -19.59 -12.85
N GLU A 234 6.90 -18.75 -11.91
CA GLU A 234 7.42 -19.15 -10.60
C GLU A 234 6.40 -19.89 -9.73
N ASN A 235 5.10 -19.58 -9.86
CA ASN A 235 4.03 -20.14 -9.04
C ASN A 235 3.15 -21.15 -9.79
N GLU A 236 3.58 -21.59 -10.98
CA GLU A 236 2.87 -22.54 -11.85
C GLU A 236 1.40 -22.15 -12.05
N MET A 237 1.13 -20.85 -12.20
CA MET A 237 -0.22 -20.34 -12.36
C MET A 237 -0.77 -20.75 -13.73
N GLY A 238 -2.00 -21.26 -13.74
CA GLY A 238 -2.69 -21.65 -14.97
C GLY A 238 -2.82 -20.49 -15.98
N GLU A 239 -2.88 -20.86 -17.26
CA GLU A 239 -2.93 -19.92 -18.41
C GLU A 239 -4.06 -18.89 -18.28
N GLU A 240 -5.24 -19.32 -17.78
CA GLU A 240 -6.40 -18.45 -17.57
C GLU A 240 -6.10 -17.26 -16.63
N HIS A 241 -5.41 -17.51 -15.50
CA HIS A 241 -5.05 -16.45 -14.56
C HIS A 241 -4.05 -15.47 -15.19
N ARG A 242 -3.07 -15.99 -15.95
CA ARG A 242 -2.09 -15.18 -16.66
C ARG A 242 -2.79 -14.29 -17.70
N GLU A 243 -3.71 -14.85 -18.49
CA GLU A 243 -4.49 -14.08 -19.46
C GLU A 243 -5.32 -12.97 -18.81
N MET A 244 -5.98 -13.26 -17.68
CA MET A 244 -6.74 -12.25 -16.93
C MET A 244 -5.85 -11.10 -16.44
N LEU A 245 -4.68 -11.39 -15.89
CA LEU A 245 -3.73 -10.37 -15.41
C LEU A 245 -3.15 -9.55 -16.58
N MET A 246 -2.81 -10.20 -17.69
CA MET A 246 -2.33 -9.51 -18.90
C MET A 246 -3.40 -8.60 -19.49
N ALA A 247 -4.66 -9.05 -19.52
CA ALA A 247 -5.79 -8.23 -19.93
C ALA A 247 -5.98 -7.02 -19.01
N HIS A 248 -5.78 -7.18 -17.70
CA HIS A 248 -5.82 -6.07 -16.74
C HIS A 248 -4.72 -5.03 -17.00
N VAL A 249 -3.48 -5.46 -17.29
CA VAL A 249 -2.38 -4.55 -17.67
C VAL A 249 -2.71 -3.82 -18.97
N ALA A 250 -3.25 -4.52 -19.96
CA ALA A 250 -3.63 -3.94 -21.24
C ALA A 250 -4.75 -2.89 -21.08
N ALA A 251 -5.77 -3.20 -20.29
CA ALA A 251 -6.94 -2.35 -20.04
C ALA A 251 -6.65 -1.12 -19.17
N SER A 252 -5.64 -1.21 -18.29
CA SER A 252 -5.26 -0.09 -17.42
C SER A 252 -4.74 1.08 -18.27
N ALA A 253 -5.42 2.23 -18.18
CA ALA A 253 -5.01 3.45 -18.86
C ALA A 253 -3.78 4.06 -18.16
N ARG A 254 -2.90 4.69 -18.94
CA ARG A 254 -1.91 5.64 -18.41
C ARG A 254 -2.53 7.03 -18.33
#